data_AF-A0A357T815-F1
#
_entry.id   AF-A0A357T815-F1
#
_cell.length_a   1.000
_cell.length_b   1.000
_cell.length_c   1.000
_cell.angle_alpha   90.00
_cell.angle_beta   90.00
_cell.angle_gamma   90.00
#
_symmetry.space_group_name_H-M   'P 1'
#
loop_
_entity.id
_entity.type
_entity.pdbx_description
1 polymer ?
#
loop_
_entity_poly.entity_id
_entity_poly.type
_entity_poly.pdbx_seq_one_letter_code
_entity_poly.pdbx_strand_id
1 'polypeptide(L)'
;MIERNHINREVFSMERMLYESVDRERRLQGALSMGTLKEKRRYMFGARKEEVVLRLPKDLTSTSGSYVLIGDPDYPPLLYDLASPPLLLYYEGQKELLEGYTVGVVGARKVSGYGRKITAMISAMLAKEQFTLISGGARGVDGIVHQESLNHQGGCVCVLGCGLDVAYPKEHEKLFSAIKEKGLLLSEYPMGFQPEKWTFPMRNRLIAALSREIVVTEASSKSGSLHTATYGEEMNRLLHAVPHEAELPLHQGTNELIEMGAQILYNSRDFLRDISFRQRLYEEAYEARTGKKVLYRQKEEGSRRR
;
A
#
# COMPACT_ATOMS: atom_id res chain seq x y z
N MET A 1 8.49 25.11 3.61
CA MET A 1 7.94 23.75 3.42
C MET A 1 6.65 23.70 2.60
N ILE A 2 5.90 24.82 2.46
CA ILE A 2 4.62 24.87 1.72
C ILE A 2 4.81 24.91 0.19
N GLU A 3 5.92 25.48 -0.32
CA GLU A 3 6.14 25.66 -1.77
C GLU A 3 6.45 24.36 -2.54
N ARG A 4 7.11 23.36 -1.92
CA ARG A 4 7.40 22.07 -2.59
C ARG A 4 6.16 21.19 -2.78
N ASN A 5 5.12 21.39 -1.97
CA ASN A 5 3.85 20.65 -2.10
C ASN A 5 3.02 21.09 -3.33
N HIS A 6 3.23 22.32 -3.83
CA HIS A 6 2.54 22.78 -5.04
C HIS A 6 3.14 22.18 -6.32
N ILE A 7 4.47 22.10 -6.39
CA ILE A 7 5.18 21.54 -7.56
C ILE A 7 4.84 20.06 -7.75
N ASN A 8 4.78 19.27 -6.67
CA ASN A 8 4.40 17.86 -6.75
C ASN A 8 2.94 17.68 -7.21
N ARG A 9 1.98 18.50 -6.72
CA ARG A 9 0.58 18.42 -7.15
C ARG A 9 0.38 18.71 -8.64
N GLU A 10 1.14 19.64 -9.22
CA GLU A 10 1.07 19.95 -10.66
C GLU A 10 1.74 18.86 -11.52
N VAL A 11 2.86 18.28 -11.07
CA VAL A 11 3.51 17.16 -11.77
C VAL A 11 2.65 15.89 -11.76
N PHE A 12 1.94 15.59 -10.66
CA PHE A 12 0.99 14.47 -10.61
C PHE A 12 -0.17 14.66 -11.58
N SER A 13 -0.61 15.91 -11.75
CA SER A 13 -1.60 16.25 -12.76
C SER A 13 -1.06 15.93 -14.17
N MET A 14 0.22 16.21 -14.44
CA MET A 14 0.81 16.04 -15.77
C MET A 14 1.15 14.58 -16.12
N GLU A 15 1.72 13.79 -15.20
CA GLU A 15 1.98 12.36 -15.49
C GLU A 15 0.67 11.60 -15.66
N ARG A 16 -0.33 11.87 -14.82
CA ARG A 16 -1.68 11.33 -14.98
C ARG A 16 -2.29 11.72 -16.32
N MET A 17 -2.32 13.01 -16.66
CA MET A 17 -2.85 13.51 -17.94
C MET A 17 -2.14 12.87 -19.14
N LEU A 18 -0.83 12.64 -19.04
CA LEU A 18 -0.06 11.98 -20.09
C LEU A 18 -0.57 10.54 -20.32
N TYR A 19 -0.78 9.75 -19.27
CA TYR A 19 -1.34 8.40 -19.44
C TYR A 19 -2.82 8.44 -19.88
N GLU A 20 -3.60 9.40 -19.40
CA GLU A 20 -4.99 9.61 -19.84
C GLU A 20 -5.09 9.98 -21.33
N SER A 21 -4.07 10.62 -21.90
CA SER A 21 -4.03 10.98 -23.33
C SER A 21 -3.73 9.80 -24.25
N VAL A 22 -3.45 8.61 -23.71
CA VAL A 22 -3.18 7.39 -24.47
C VAL A 22 -4.34 6.40 -24.32
N ASP A 23 -4.77 5.86 -25.45
CA ASP A 23 -5.82 4.85 -25.51
C ASP A 23 -5.56 3.72 -24.52
N ARG A 24 -6.59 3.36 -23.74
CA ARG A 24 -6.48 2.33 -22.69
C ARG A 24 -5.93 1.01 -23.21
N GLU A 25 -6.32 0.60 -24.42
CA GLU A 25 -5.81 -0.60 -25.09
C GLU A 25 -4.29 -0.53 -25.32
N ARG A 26 -3.78 0.62 -25.77
CA ARG A 26 -2.34 0.83 -25.97
C ARG A 26 -1.60 0.84 -24.64
N ARG A 27 -2.20 1.40 -23.58
CA ARG A 27 -1.66 1.32 -22.21
C ARG A 27 -1.56 -0.13 -21.72
N LEU A 28 -2.60 -0.93 -21.96
CA LEU A 28 -2.62 -2.35 -21.60
C LEU A 28 -1.51 -3.12 -22.32
N GLN A 29 -1.40 -2.97 -23.65
CA GLN A 29 -0.36 -3.61 -24.45
C GLN A 29 1.04 -3.20 -23.99
N GLY A 30 1.23 -1.91 -23.69
CA GLY A 30 2.48 -1.39 -23.12
C GLY A 30 2.80 -1.97 -21.75
N ALA A 31 1.81 -2.07 -20.86
CA ALA A 31 1.98 -2.62 -19.51
C ALA A 31 2.37 -4.10 -19.52
N LEU A 32 1.71 -4.91 -20.37
CA LEU A 32 1.94 -6.35 -20.51
C LEU A 32 3.21 -6.70 -21.31
N SER A 33 3.77 -5.74 -22.04
CA SER A 33 5.00 -5.96 -22.81
C SER A 33 6.20 -6.26 -21.92
N MET A 34 7.18 -6.98 -22.48
CA MET A 34 8.50 -7.12 -21.87
C MET A 34 9.36 -5.87 -22.10
N GLY A 35 10.25 -5.58 -21.15
CA GLY A 35 11.20 -4.48 -21.26
C GLY A 35 11.18 -3.55 -20.04
N THR A 36 12.11 -2.60 -20.04
CA THR A 36 12.24 -1.55 -19.04
C THR A 36 11.04 -0.59 -19.10
N LEU A 37 10.75 0.10 -17.99
CA LEU A 37 9.71 1.14 -17.96
C LEU A 37 9.91 2.20 -19.06
N LYS A 38 11.18 2.53 -19.38
CA LYS A 38 11.53 3.47 -20.47
C LYS A 38 11.09 2.96 -21.84
N GLU A 39 11.30 1.68 -22.13
CA GLU A 39 10.86 1.05 -23.38
C GLU A 39 9.34 0.96 -23.45
N LYS A 40 8.68 0.59 -22.35
CA LYS A 40 7.20 0.57 -22.25
C LYS A 40 6.60 1.95 -22.49
N ARG A 41 7.18 3.01 -21.89
CA ARG A 41 6.77 4.41 -22.12
C ARG A 41 7.01 4.84 -23.56
N ARG A 42 8.14 4.46 -24.16
CA ARG A 42 8.40 4.72 -25.59
C ARG A 42 7.35 4.06 -26.48
N TYR A 43 6.91 2.84 -26.15
CA TYR A 43 5.82 2.20 -26.88
C TYR A 43 4.48 2.95 -26.73
N MET A 44 4.12 3.37 -25.51
CA MET A 44 2.85 4.06 -25.25
C MET A 44 2.78 5.46 -25.86
N PHE A 45 3.87 6.24 -25.78
CA PHE A 45 3.89 7.66 -26.16
C PHE A 45 4.65 7.96 -27.47
N GLY A 46 5.36 6.97 -28.03
CA GLY A 46 6.17 7.15 -29.24
C GLY A 46 5.33 7.42 -30.48
N ALA A 47 5.87 8.26 -31.38
CA ALA A 47 5.20 8.75 -32.58
C ALA A 47 5.03 7.70 -33.70
N ARG A 48 5.74 6.56 -33.65
CA ARG A 48 5.70 5.51 -34.68
C ARG A 48 5.36 4.16 -34.06
N LYS A 49 4.27 3.53 -34.53
CA LYS A 49 3.83 2.20 -34.08
C LYS A 49 4.84 1.10 -34.47
N GLU A 50 5.63 1.29 -35.53
CA GLU A 50 6.52 0.25 -36.07
C GLU A 50 7.87 0.09 -35.35
N GLU A 51 8.30 1.01 -34.48
CA GLU A 51 9.67 1.00 -33.92
C GLU A 51 9.85 0.16 -32.65
N VAL A 52 8.78 -0.31 -32.00
CA VAL A 52 8.90 -1.12 -30.78
C VAL A 52 8.16 -2.44 -30.94
N VAL A 53 8.93 -3.52 -31.15
CA VAL A 53 8.40 -4.88 -31.14
C VAL A 53 7.97 -5.22 -29.71
N LEU A 54 6.67 -5.21 -29.47
CA LEU A 54 6.08 -5.77 -28.25
C LEU A 54 6.42 -7.26 -28.19
N ARG A 55 7.25 -7.65 -27.22
CA ARG A 55 7.29 -9.06 -26.79
C ARG A 55 6.24 -9.22 -25.71
N LEU A 56 5.06 -9.70 -26.11
CA LEU A 56 4.06 -10.18 -25.15
C LEU A 56 4.53 -11.55 -24.63
N PRO A 57 4.51 -11.80 -23.31
CA PRO A 57 4.84 -13.12 -22.79
C PRO A 57 3.84 -14.15 -23.34
N LYS A 58 4.33 -15.32 -23.76
CA LYS A 58 3.50 -16.39 -24.34
C LYS A 58 2.39 -16.88 -23.39
N ASP A 59 2.59 -16.69 -22.08
CA ASP A 59 1.74 -17.23 -21.02
C ASP A 59 0.97 -16.14 -20.23
N LEU A 60 1.12 -14.84 -20.55
CA LEU A 60 0.38 -13.74 -19.89
C LEU A 60 -0.89 -13.32 -20.63
N THR A 61 -1.34 -14.08 -21.63
CA THR A 61 -2.53 -13.73 -22.42
C THR A 61 -3.84 -13.82 -21.65
N SER A 62 -3.84 -14.39 -20.44
CA SER A 62 -5.02 -14.30 -19.56
C SER A 62 -4.89 -13.13 -18.60
N THR A 63 -5.59 -12.02 -18.90
CA THR A 63 -6.00 -11.06 -17.86
C THR A 63 -7.09 -11.67 -16.97
N SER A 64 -6.87 -12.89 -16.49
CA SER A 64 -7.77 -13.55 -15.55
C SER A 64 -7.69 -12.80 -14.23
N GLY A 65 -8.76 -12.09 -13.87
CA GLY A 65 -8.83 -11.28 -12.65
C GLY A 65 -9.09 -9.81 -12.92
N SER A 66 -9.50 -9.08 -11.88
CA SER A 66 -9.73 -7.64 -11.98
C SER A 66 -8.40 -6.90 -11.94
N TYR A 67 -8.27 -5.85 -12.74
CA TYR A 67 -7.07 -5.03 -12.79
C TYR A 67 -7.40 -3.57 -13.10
N VAL A 68 -6.50 -2.67 -12.73
CA VAL A 68 -6.53 -1.25 -13.03
C VAL A 68 -5.23 -0.84 -13.72
N LEU A 69 -5.33 0.01 -14.75
CA LEU A 69 -4.17 0.53 -15.47
C LEU A 69 -3.84 1.95 -15.02
N ILE A 70 -2.57 2.33 -15.07
CA ILE A 70 -2.17 3.72 -14.90
C ILE A 70 -2.94 4.62 -15.88
N GLY A 71 -3.51 5.72 -15.40
CA GLY A 71 -4.41 6.59 -16.18
C GLY A 71 -5.88 6.13 -16.24
N ASP A 72 -6.24 4.98 -15.65
CA ASP A 72 -7.66 4.68 -15.41
C ASP A 72 -8.22 5.60 -14.30
N PRO A 73 -9.51 5.98 -14.34
CA PRO A 73 -10.10 6.90 -13.36
C PRO A 73 -9.98 6.45 -11.89
N ASP A 74 -9.94 5.14 -11.67
CA ASP A 74 -9.85 4.46 -10.38
C ASP A 74 -8.42 4.00 -10.03
N TYR A 75 -7.42 4.38 -10.83
CA TYR A 75 -6.02 4.12 -10.48
C TYR A 75 -5.62 4.95 -9.24
N PRO A 76 -5.02 4.34 -8.19
CA PRO A 76 -4.74 5.03 -6.93
C PRO A 76 -3.81 6.24 -7.13
N PRO A 77 -4.27 7.49 -6.88
CA PRO A 77 -3.47 8.68 -7.19
C PRO A 77 -2.14 8.75 -6.44
N LEU A 78 -2.07 8.18 -5.22
CA LEU A 78 -0.84 8.16 -4.42
C LEU A 78 0.29 7.34 -5.04
N LEU A 79 -0.01 6.47 -6.01
CA LEU A 79 1.03 5.69 -6.71
C LEU A 79 1.83 6.53 -7.70
N TYR A 80 1.32 7.67 -8.15
CA TYR A 80 2.10 8.61 -8.98
C TYR A 80 3.27 9.26 -8.21
N ASP A 81 3.31 9.14 -6.88
CA ASP A 81 4.43 9.61 -6.06
C ASP A 81 5.68 8.72 -6.23
N LEU A 82 5.53 7.54 -6.82
CA LEU A 82 6.64 6.65 -7.11
C LEU A 82 7.44 7.13 -8.32
N ALA A 83 8.76 7.02 -8.24
CA ALA A 83 9.65 7.24 -9.40
C ALA A 83 9.38 6.27 -10.57
N SER A 84 8.72 5.14 -10.30
CA SER A 84 8.33 4.13 -11.30
C SER A 84 6.95 3.56 -10.92
N PRO A 85 5.86 4.27 -11.21
CA PRO A 85 4.52 3.84 -10.85
C PRO A 85 4.17 2.53 -11.59
N PRO A 86 3.44 1.60 -10.95
CA PRO A 86 3.01 0.37 -11.62
C PRO A 86 2.06 0.70 -12.76
N LEU A 87 2.38 0.22 -13.97
CA LEU A 87 1.54 0.46 -15.15
C LEU A 87 0.21 -0.31 -15.09
N LEU A 88 0.20 -1.43 -14.35
CA LEU A 88 -0.93 -2.32 -14.16
C LEU A 88 -0.89 -2.83 -12.72
N LEU A 89 -2.05 -2.84 -12.07
CA LEU A 89 -2.26 -3.47 -10.77
C LEU A 89 -3.42 -4.45 -10.85
N TYR A 90 -3.17 -5.69 -10.45
CA TYR A 90 -4.22 -6.68 -10.20
C TYR A 90 -4.82 -6.43 -8.82
N TYR A 91 -6.13 -6.65 -8.71
CA TYR A 91 -6.82 -6.55 -7.44
C TYR A 91 -7.95 -7.57 -7.27
N GLU A 92 -8.23 -7.91 -6.01
CA GLU A 92 -9.42 -8.67 -5.59
C GLU A 92 -9.97 -8.05 -4.29
N GLY A 93 -11.28 -7.76 -4.25
CA GLY A 93 -11.95 -7.13 -3.11
C GLY A 93 -12.33 -5.66 -3.37
N GLN A 94 -12.37 -4.86 -2.30
CA GLN A 94 -12.96 -3.52 -2.26
C GLN A 94 -11.91 -2.42 -2.51
N LYS A 95 -11.75 -2.01 -3.77
CA LYS A 95 -10.75 -0.99 -4.16
C LYS A 95 -11.03 0.40 -3.55
N GLU A 96 -12.28 0.66 -3.19
CA GLU A 96 -12.76 1.90 -2.57
C GLU A 96 -12.08 2.15 -1.22
N LEU A 97 -11.54 1.12 -0.56
CA LEU A 97 -10.77 1.26 0.67
C LEU A 97 -9.54 2.17 0.50
N LEU A 98 -9.01 2.30 -0.71
CA LEU A 98 -7.89 3.20 -1.03
C LEU A 98 -8.30 4.68 -1.10
N GLU A 99 -9.60 4.99 -1.13
CA GLU A 99 -10.10 6.37 -1.01
C GLU A 99 -10.05 6.87 0.44
N GLY A 100 -9.97 5.95 1.41
CA GLY A 100 -9.84 6.22 2.83
C GLY A 100 -8.53 6.92 3.23
N TYR A 101 -8.42 7.28 4.51
CA TYR A 101 -7.14 7.68 5.06
C TYR A 101 -6.30 6.43 5.34
N THR A 102 -5.28 6.23 4.52
CA THR A 102 -4.48 5.02 4.51
C THR A 102 -3.25 5.12 5.42
N VAL A 103 -3.03 4.08 6.23
CA VAL A 103 -1.89 3.98 7.15
C VAL A 103 -1.17 2.67 6.90
N GLY A 104 0.10 2.76 6.50
CA GLY A 104 0.97 1.61 6.34
C GLY A 104 1.44 1.14 7.71
N VAL A 105 1.23 -0.12 8.07
CA VAL A 105 1.75 -0.67 9.33
C VAL A 105 2.62 -1.87 9.00
N VAL A 106 3.91 -1.77 9.29
CA VAL A 106 4.93 -2.75 8.89
C VAL A 106 5.91 -3.05 10.01
N GLY A 107 6.60 -4.18 9.91
CA GLY A 107 7.63 -4.52 10.89
C GLY A 107 8.20 -5.93 10.72
N ALA A 108 8.72 -6.46 11.82
CA ALA A 108 9.47 -7.70 11.84
C ALA A 108 8.61 -8.93 11.49
N ARG A 109 9.18 -9.82 10.66
CA ARG A 109 8.59 -11.13 10.37
C ARG A 109 8.62 -12.06 11.57
N LYS A 110 9.69 -11.98 12.36
CA LYS A 110 9.84 -12.67 13.64
C LYS A 110 9.65 -11.63 14.75
N VAL A 111 8.39 -11.40 15.09
CA VAL A 111 7.99 -10.38 16.06
C VAL A 111 8.12 -10.89 17.50
N SER A 112 8.61 -10.03 18.42
CA SER A 112 8.69 -10.33 19.85
C SER A 112 7.31 -10.37 20.52
N GLY A 113 7.25 -10.78 21.79
CA GLY A 113 6.01 -10.73 22.57
C GLY A 113 5.51 -9.29 22.75
N TYR A 114 6.42 -8.35 23.00
CA TYR A 114 6.11 -6.92 23.08
C TYR A 114 5.65 -6.38 21.72
N GLY A 115 6.42 -6.64 20.66
CA GLY A 115 6.11 -6.25 19.28
C GLY A 115 4.73 -6.74 18.84
N ARG A 116 4.36 -7.97 19.19
CA ARG A 116 3.02 -8.52 18.92
C ARG A 116 1.93 -7.73 19.65
N LYS A 117 2.11 -7.48 20.94
CA LYS A 117 1.16 -6.74 21.78
C LYS A 117 0.96 -5.32 21.28
N ILE A 118 2.06 -4.61 20.99
CA ILE A 118 2.00 -3.20 20.56
C ILE A 118 1.44 -3.07 19.15
N THR A 119 1.81 -3.97 18.23
CA THR A 119 1.22 -4.03 16.88
C THR A 119 -0.28 -4.26 16.96
N ALA A 120 -0.73 -5.27 17.71
CA ALA A 120 -2.15 -5.55 17.86
C ALA A 120 -2.91 -4.35 18.46
N MET A 121 -2.35 -3.72 19.49
CA MET A 121 -2.98 -2.56 20.13
C MET A 121 -3.09 -1.35 19.18
N ILE A 122 -2.03 -1.00 18.47
CA ILE A 122 -2.03 0.13 17.52
C ILE A 122 -2.97 -0.16 16.34
N SER A 123 -2.88 -1.35 15.74
CA SER A 123 -3.74 -1.72 14.62
C SER A 123 -5.22 -1.78 15.01
N ALA A 124 -5.55 -2.33 16.18
CA ALA A 124 -6.93 -2.34 16.67
C ALA A 124 -7.47 -0.92 16.92
N MET A 125 -6.64 -0.05 17.50
CA MET A 125 -6.99 1.34 17.74
C MET A 125 -7.27 2.09 16.44
N LEU A 126 -6.37 2.01 15.45
CA LEU A 126 -6.57 2.63 14.15
C LEU A 126 -7.79 2.04 13.41
N ALA A 127 -7.96 0.71 13.43
CA ALA A 127 -9.09 0.08 12.77
C ALA A 127 -10.45 0.47 13.41
N LYS A 128 -10.50 0.76 14.71
CA LYS A 128 -11.72 1.25 15.38
C LYS A 128 -12.10 2.67 14.96
N GLU A 129 -11.11 3.51 14.66
CA GLU A 129 -11.30 4.86 14.10
C GLU A 129 -11.38 4.84 12.56
N GLN A 130 -11.70 3.68 11.98
CA GLN A 130 -11.98 3.49 10.55
C GLN A 130 -10.84 3.83 9.58
N PHE A 131 -9.59 3.86 10.04
CA PHE A 131 -8.44 3.96 9.15
C PHE A 131 -8.36 2.75 8.20
N THR A 132 -7.83 2.96 6.99
CA THR A 132 -7.47 1.87 6.08
C THR A 132 -6.03 1.44 6.36
N LEU A 133 -5.85 0.25 6.93
CA LEU A 133 -4.53 -0.31 7.21
C LEU A 133 -3.96 -1.03 5.99
N ILE A 134 -2.75 -0.65 5.60
CA ILE A 134 -2.01 -1.25 4.49
C ILE A 134 -0.83 -2.03 5.04
N SER A 135 -0.69 -3.29 4.62
CA SER A 135 0.49 -4.09 4.94
C SER A 135 0.75 -5.16 3.87
N GLY A 136 1.77 -5.99 4.10
CA GLY A 136 2.31 -6.90 3.10
C GLY A 136 1.94 -8.37 3.26
N GLY A 137 1.06 -8.73 4.19
CA GLY A 137 0.67 -10.13 4.40
C GLY A 137 1.79 -11.07 4.87
N ALA A 138 3.00 -10.59 5.17
CA ALA A 138 4.09 -11.42 5.67
C ALA A 138 3.78 -11.96 7.09
N ARG A 139 4.58 -12.92 7.56
CA ARG A 139 4.53 -13.35 8.97
C ARG A 139 4.78 -12.17 9.92
N GLY A 140 4.39 -12.34 11.17
CA GLY A 140 4.69 -11.36 12.23
C GLY A 140 3.77 -10.16 12.15
N VAL A 141 4.36 -8.95 12.08
CA VAL A 141 3.62 -7.68 12.14
C VAL A 141 2.51 -7.61 11.10
N ASP A 142 2.80 -7.83 9.81
CA ASP A 142 1.80 -7.70 8.74
C ASP A 142 0.56 -8.58 8.97
N GLY A 143 0.75 -9.84 9.38
CA GLY A 143 -0.35 -10.75 9.72
C GLY A 143 -1.22 -10.24 10.87
N ILE A 144 -0.60 -9.67 11.91
CA ILE A 144 -1.33 -9.09 13.05
C ILE A 144 -2.12 -7.86 12.62
N VAL A 145 -1.53 -6.99 11.78
CA VAL A 145 -2.18 -5.80 11.24
C VAL A 145 -3.47 -6.18 10.51
N HIS A 146 -3.39 -7.15 9.60
CA HIS A 146 -4.57 -7.59 8.84
C HIS A 146 -5.60 -8.27 9.73
N GLN A 147 -5.18 -9.09 10.70
CA GLN A 147 -6.09 -9.75 11.63
C GLN A 147 -6.88 -8.72 12.45
N GLU A 148 -6.21 -7.72 13.03
CA GLU A 148 -6.88 -6.66 13.78
C GLU A 148 -7.75 -5.80 12.86
N SER A 149 -7.27 -5.44 11.67
CA SER A 149 -8.08 -4.68 10.71
C SER A 149 -9.38 -5.39 10.34
N LEU A 150 -9.34 -6.72 10.17
CA LEU A 150 -10.53 -7.52 9.85
C LEU A 150 -11.46 -7.71 11.05
N ASN A 151 -10.91 -7.82 12.26
CA ASN A 151 -11.64 -7.98 13.51
C ASN A 151 -12.42 -6.71 13.90
N HIS A 152 -11.97 -5.54 13.45
CA HIS A 152 -12.61 -4.24 13.69
C HIS A 152 -13.17 -3.65 12.38
N GLN A 153 -13.61 -2.39 12.40
CA GLN A 153 -14.30 -1.73 11.28
C GLN A 153 -13.35 -0.97 10.33
N GLY A 154 -12.05 -1.25 10.42
CA GLY A 154 -11.03 -0.62 9.58
C GLY A 154 -11.00 -1.21 8.17
N GLY A 155 -10.52 -0.42 7.22
CA GLY A 155 -10.20 -0.93 5.88
C GLY A 155 -8.95 -1.81 5.94
N CYS A 156 -8.95 -2.94 5.23
CA CYS A 156 -7.82 -3.86 5.21
C CYS A 156 -7.28 -4.01 3.77
N VAL A 157 -6.07 -3.54 3.52
CA VAL A 157 -5.43 -3.64 2.20
C VAL A 157 -4.12 -4.42 2.33
N CYS A 158 -4.02 -5.57 1.67
CA CYS A 158 -2.80 -6.37 1.61
C CYS A 158 -2.19 -6.28 0.22
N VAL A 159 -0.96 -5.77 0.15
CA VAL A 159 -0.21 -5.71 -1.11
C VAL A 159 0.69 -6.94 -1.17
N LEU A 160 0.59 -7.78 -2.19
CA LEU A 160 1.31 -9.05 -2.31
C LEU A 160 2.56 -8.93 -3.22
N GLY A 161 3.55 -9.77 -2.93
CA GLY A 161 4.77 -9.93 -3.74
C GLY A 161 4.69 -11.12 -4.70
N CYS A 162 3.48 -11.54 -5.06
CA CYS A 162 3.15 -12.72 -5.86
C CYS A 162 1.77 -12.52 -6.51
N GLY A 163 1.34 -13.46 -7.37
CA GLY A 163 -0.03 -13.47 -7.89
C GLY A 163 -1.09 -13.51 -6.78
N LEU A 164 -2.28 -12.99 -7.04
CA LEU A 164 -3.38 -12.90 -6.06
C LEU A 164 -3.96 -14.28 -5.67
N ASP A 165 -3.71 -15.28 -6.48
CA ASP A 165 -4.05 -16.70 -6.28
C ASP A 165 -2.98 -17.48 -5.51
N VAL A 166 -1.82 -16.86 -5.23
CA VAL A 166 -0.71 -17.52 -4.53
C VAL A 166 -0.66 -17.10 -3.07
N ALA A 167 -1.03 -18.01 -2.16
CA ALA A 167 -0.92 -17.78 -0.73
C ALA A 167 0.52 -17.90 -0.23
N TYR A 168 1.20 -16.75 -0.05
CA TYR A 168 2.52 -16.70 0.57
C TYR A 168 2.60 -15.68 1.73
N PRO A 169 2.92 -16.12 2.96
CA PRO A 169 3.18 -17.50 3.37
C PRO A 169 1.91 -18.36 3.37
N LYS A 170 2.05 -19.68 3.13
CA LYS A 170 0.90 -20.61 3.05
C LYS A 170 0.02 -20.61 4.30
N GLU A 171 0.60 -20.41 5.48
CA GLU A 171 -0.14 -20.37 6.75
C GLU A 171 -1.16 -19.20 6.83
N HIS A 172 -1.01 -18.18 5.99
CA HIS A 172 -1.94 -17.05 5.89
C HIS A 172 -3.03 -17.25 4.85
N GLU A 173 -3.19 -18.44 4.26
CA GLU A 173 -4.22 -18.72 3.26
C GLU A 173 -5.62 -18.31 3.71
N LYS A 174 -6.04 -18.70 4.91
CA LYS A 174 -7.34 -18.29 5.48
C LYS A 174 -7.46 -16.78 5.68
N LEU A 175 -6.35 -16.14 6.08
CA LEU A 175 -6.30 -14.69 6.27
C LEU A 175 -6.47 -13.99 4.92
N PHE A 176 -5.77 -14.44 3.87
CA PHE A 176 -5.91 -13.87 2.54
C PHE A 176 -7.31 -14.06 1.97
N SER A 177 -7.94 -15.23 2.15
CA SER A 177 -9.34 -15.44 1.78
C SER A 177 -10.28 -14.46 2.49
N ALA A 178 -10.09 -14.23 3.78
CA ALA A 178 -10.88 -13.24 4.51
C ALA A 178 -10.65 -11.80 4.00
N ILE A 179 -9.42 -11.45 3.61
CA ILE A 179 -9.12 -10.14 2.99
C ILE A 179 -9.76 -10.02 1.61
N LYS A 180 -9.78 -11.08 0.78
CA LYS A 180 -10.47 -11.07 -0.52
C LYS A 180 -11.95 -10.71 -0.37
N GLU A 181 -12.60 -11.25 0.65
CA GLU A 181 -14.03 -11.03 0.91
C GLU A 181 -14.32 -9.65 1.53
N LYS A 182 -13.51 -9.23 2.51
CA LYS A 182 -13.84 -8.10 3.42
C LYS A 182 -12.89 -6.91 3.31
N GLY A 183 -11.83 -7.05 2.53
CA GLY A 183 -10.77 -6.08 2.34
C GLY A 183 -10.37 -5.98 0.87
N LEU A 184 -9.09 -5.77 0.62
CA LEU A 184 -8.52 -5.64 -0.71
C LEU A 184 -7.16 -6.34 -0.77
N LEU A 185 -6.98 -7.23 -1.73
CA LEU A 185 -5.67 -7.71 -2.16
C LEU A 185 -5.21 -6.94 -3.40
N LEU A 186 -3.94 -6.56 -3.42
CA LEU A 186 -3.29 -5.88 -4.55
C LEU A 186 -2.01 -6.60 -4.96
N SER A 187 -1.72 -6.65 -6.25
CA SER A 187 -0.44 -7.16 -6.75
C SER A 187 -0.05 -6.53 -8.08
N GLU A 188 1.25 -6.35 -8.30
CA GLU A 188 1.80 -6.03 -9.63
C GLU A 188 2.01 -7.29 -10.49
N TYR A 189 1.83 -8.47 -9.91
CA TYR A 189 2.18 -9.73 -10.54
C TYR A 189 0.93 -10.47 -11.02
N PRO A 190 0.97 -11.10 -12.21
CA PRO A 190 -0.16 -11.83 -12.76
C PRO A 190 -0.50 -13.06 -11.91
N MET A 191 -1.68 -13.64 -12.15
CA MET A 191 -2.07 -14.91 -11.53
C MET A 191 -1.03 -16.01 -11.79
N GLY A 192 -0.80 -16.86 -10.81
CA GLY A 192 0.19 -17.94 -10.80
C GLY A 192 1.62 -17.49 -10.51
N PHE A 193 1.91 -16.18 -10.49
CA PHE A 193 3.27 -15.68 -10.29
C PHE A 193 3.78 -16.02 -8.88
N GLN A 194 4.86 -16.80 -8.82
CA GLN A 194 5.43 -17.27 -7.56
C GLN A 194 6.25 -16.19 -6.84
N PRO A 195 6.28 -16.20 -5.50
CA PRO A 195 7.04 -15.24 -4.71
C PRO A 195 8.55 -15.42 -4.93
N GLU A 196 9.25 -14.33 -5.22
CA GLU A 196 10.70 -14.29 -5.41
C GLU A 196 11.36 -13.34 -4.41
N LYS A 197 12.64 -13.54 -4.09
CA LYS A 197 13.34 -12.69 -3.11
C LYS A 197 13.27 -11.19 -3.48
N TRP A 198 13.33 -10.88 -4.77
CA TRP A 198 13.31 -9.51 -5.29
C TRP A 198 11.90 -8.89 -5.34
N THR A 199 10.84 -9.69 -5.26
CA THR A 199 9.46 -9.16 -5.33
C THR A 199 9.05 -8.47 -4.04
N PHE A 200 9.59 -8.89 -2.89
CA PHE A 200 9.23 -8.27 -1.60
C PHE A 200 9.70 -6.82 -1.46
N PRO A 201 10.97 -6.46 -1.75
CA PRO A 201 11.38 -5.05 -1.76
C PRO A 201 10.64 -4.23 -2.83
N MET A 202 10.36 -4.82 -4.00
CA MET A 202 9.58 -4.16 -5.05
C MET A 202 8.14 -3.89 -4.63
N ARG A 203 7.51 -4.82 -3.91
CA ARG A 203 6.18 -4.63 -3.34
C ARG A 203 6.17 -3.55 -2.26
N ASN A 204 7.20 -3.49 -1.41
CA ASN A 204 7.23 -2.56 -0.26
C ASN A 204 7.10 -1.09 -0.67
N ARG A 205 7.58 -0.70 -1.86
CA ARG A 205 7.38 0.66 -2.39
C ARG A 205 5.90 1.00 -2.57
N LEU A 206 5.06 0.02 -2.93
CA LEU A 206 3.62 0.22 -3.09
C LEU A 206 2.94 0.41 -1.74
N ILE A 207 3.35 -0.35 -0.71
CA ILE A 207 2.84 -0.15 0.66
C ILE A 207 3.13 1.28 1.09
N ALA A 208 4.38 1.75 0.91
CA ALA A 208 4.77 3.11 1.27
C ALA A 208 4.00 4.16 0.45
N ALA A 209 3.89 3.98 -0.86
CA ALA A 209 3.23 4.94 -1.74
C ALA A 209 1.75 5.06 -1.44
N LEU A 210 1.05 3.93 -1.28
CA LEU A 210 -0.38 3.89 -0.96
C LEU A 210 -0.70 4.40 0.45
N SER A 211 0.30 4.56 1.32
CA SER A 211 0.12 5.02 2.69
C SER A 211 0.30 6.53 2.78
N ARG A 212 -0.57 7.22 3.54
CA ARG A 212 -0.36 8.63 3.90
C ARG A 212 0.62 8.78 5.05
N GLU A 213 0.58 7.81 5.97
CA GLU A 213 1.47 7.70 7.12
C GLU A 213 1.92 6.26 7.27
N ILE A 214 3.12 6.05 7.79
CA ILE A 214 3.69 4.72 7.98
C ILE A 214 4.08 4.55 9.44
N VAL A 215 3.65 3.45 10.04
CA VAL A 215 3.99 3.05 11.41
C VAL A 215 4.88 1.82 11.35
N VAL A 216 6.07 1.90 11.93
CA VAL A 216 6.99 0.78 12.11
C VAL A 216 6.93 0.33 13.56
N THR A 217 6.35 -0.85 13.81
CA THR A 217 6.04 -1.31 15.17
C THR A 217 7.13 -2.16 15.81
N GLU A 218 8.01 -2.80 15.03
CA GLU A 218 9.21 -3.49 15.50
C GLU A 218 10.09 -3.80 14.28
N ALA A 219 11.39 -3.49 14.33
CA ALA A 219 12.32 -3.79 13.25
C ALA A 219 13.76 -3.88 13.75
N SER A 220 14.53 -4.84 13.23
CA SER A 220 15.99 -4.83 13.34
C SER A 220 16.60 -3.94 12.26
N SER A 221 17.86 -3.51 12.43
CA SER A 221 18.59 -2.66 11.46
C SER A 221 18.73 -3.28 10.07
N LYS A 222 18.54 -4.61 9.95
CA LYS A 222 18.59 -5.35 8.68
C LYS A 222 17.20 -5.79 8.20
N SER A 223 16.13 -5.28 8.82
CA SER A 223 14.77 -5.68 8.48
C SER A 223 14.35 -5.11 7.13
N GLY A 224 13.75 -5.95 6.29
CA GLY A 224 13.17 -5.51 5.02
C GLY A 224 12.00 -4.53 5.19
N SER A 225 11.43 -4.41 6.39
CA SER A 225 10.42 -3.38 6.71
C SER A 225 10.99 -1.96 6.68
N LEU A 226 12.31 -1.79 6.91
CA LEU A 226 12.96 -0.49 6.82
C LEU A 226 12.95 0.06 5.40
N HIS A 227 12.95 -0.81 4.36
CA HIS A 227 12.78 -0.35 2.98
C HIS A 227 11.45 0.40 2.78
N THR A 228 10.36 -0.05 3.42
CA THR A 228 9.08 0.66 3.37
C THR A 228 9.19 2.04 4.00
N ALA A 229 9.92 2.17 5.11
CA ALA A 229 10.16 3.46 5.75
C ALA A 229 10.99 4.39 4.85
N THR A 230 12.09 3.88 4.25
CA THR A 230 12.91 4.63 3.29
C THR A 230 12.10 5.13 2.11
N TYR A 231 11.30 4.27 1.46
CA TYR A 231 10.40 4.72 0.38
C TYR A 231 9.40 5.77 0.86
N GLY A 232 8.89 5.62 2.07
CA GLY A 232 8.02 6.61 2.70
C GLY A 232 8.67 7.97 2.83
N GLU A 233 9.90 8.01 3.35
CA GLU A 233 10.69 9.23 3.48
C GLU A 233 10.94 9.92 2.12
N GLU A 234 11.32 9.15 1.10
CA GLU A 234 11.51 9.64 -0.28
C GLU A 234 10.24 10.32 -0.83
N MET A 235 9.06 9.79 -0.47
CA MET A 235 7.74 10.33 -0.83
C MET A 235 7.17 11.32 0.21
N ASN A 236 7.98 11.76 1.16
CA ASN A 236 7.61 12.67 2.26
C ASN A 236 6.38 12.19 3.07
N ARG A 237 6.27 10.89 3.29
CA ARG A 237 5.27 10.30 4.21
C ARG A 237 5.68 10.57 5.65
N LEU A 238 4.70 10.83 6.51
CA LEU A 238 4.96 10.88 7.94
C LEU A 238 5.29 9.46 8.43
N LEU A 239 6.50 9.31 8.96
CA LEU A 239 6.98 8.08 9.56
C LEU A 239 6.81 8.13 11.07
N HIS A 240 6.28 7.05 11.64
CA HIS A 240 6.18 6.84 13.08
C HIS A 240 6.89 5.54 13.44
N ALA A 241 7.64 5.55 14.53
CA ALA A 241 8.34 4.37 15.00
C ALA A 241 8.12 4.17 16.50
N VAL A 242 7.82 2.93 16.89
CA VAL A 242 7.65 2.56 18.30
C VAL A 242 9.04 2.46 18.94
N PRO A 243 9.32 3.18 20.04
CA PRO A 243 10.60 3.06 20.73
C PRO A 243 10.72 1.70 21.41
N HIS A 244 11.92 1.14 21.40
CA HIS A 244 12.21 -0.15 22.01
C HIS A 244 13.49 -0.12 22.85
N GLU A 245 13.72 -1.18 23.62
CA GLU A 245 14.94 -1.37 24.41
C GLU A 245 16.21 -1.17 23.57
N ALA A 246 17.11 -0.33 24.08
CA ALA A 246 18.23 0.22 23.31
C ALA A 246 19.34 -0.78 22.97
N GLU A 247 19.45 -1.93 23.64
CA GLU A 247 20.55 -2.89 23.42
C GLU A 247 20.12 -4.13 22.63
N LEU A 248 18.83 -4.32 22.37
CA LEU A 248 18.35 -5.54 21.69
C LEU A 248 18.47 -5.41 20.17
N PRO A 249 19.21 -6.31 19.48
CA PRO A 249 19.42 -6.20 18.02
C PRO A 249 18.13 -6.24 17.18
N LEU A 250 17.07 -6.88 17.70
CA LEU A 250 15.76 -6.96 17.05
C LEU A 250 15.01 -5.62 17.04
N HIS A 251 15.43 -4.67 17.86
CA HIS A 251 14.75 -3.40 18.14
C HIS A 251 15.46 -2.18 17.55
N GLN A 252 16.72 -2.34 17.16
CA GLN A 252 17.58 -1.25 16.71
C GLN A 252 17.00 -0.49 15.52
N GLY A 253 16.38 -1.17 14.56
CA GLY A 253 15.86 -0.52 13.36
C GLY A 253 14.76 0.50 13.65
N THR A 254 13.89 0.26 14.63
CA THR A 254 12.90 1.27 15.05
C THR A 254 13.54 2.46 15.75
N ASN A 255 14.58 2.24 16.56
CA ASN A 255 15.28 3.31 17.25
C ASN A 255 16.12 4.16 16.28
N GLU A 256 16.78 3.52 15.30
CA GLU A 256 17.47 4.18 14.19
C GLU A 256 16.51 5.07 13.38
N LEU A 257 15.29 4.60 13.09
CA LEU A 257 14.29 5.44 12.42
C LEU A 257 13.94 6.68 13.25
N ILE A 258 13.80 6.56 14.58
CA ILE A 258 13.54 7.69 15.47
C ILE A 258 14.73 8.67 15.43
N GLU A 259 15.96 8.17 15.49
CA GLU A 259 17.18 8.96 15.36
C GLU A 259 17.24 9.71 14.02
N MET A 260 16.79 9.08 12.93
CA MET A 260 16.70 9.68 11.59
C MET A 260 15.52 10.65 11.43
N GLY A 261 14.71 10.86 12.47
CA GLY A 261 13.64 11.87 12.47
C GLY A 261 12.22 11.33 12.30
N ALA A 262 12.02 10.01 12.33
CA ALA A 262 10.67 9.45 12.46
C ALA A 262 10.04 9.91 13.79
N GLN A 263 8.73 10.18 13.77
CA GLN A 263 7.99 10.57 14.96
C GLN A 263 7.96 9.40 15.95
N ILE A 264 8.44 9.64 17.16
CA ILE A 264 8.42 8.65 18.23
C ILE A 264 6.98 8.36 18.67
N LEU A 265 6.55 7.11 18.53
CA LEU A 265 5.23 6.63 18.96
C LEU A 265 5.33 6.02 20.35
N TYR A 266 5.49 6.87 21.37
CA TYR A 266 5.55 6.45 22.78
C TYR A 266 4.18 6.58 23.50
N ASN A 267 3.26 7.39 22.96
CA ASN A 267 1.92 7.59 23.49
C ASN A 267 0.88 7.38 22.38
N SER A 268 0.14 6.27 22.46
CA SER A 268 -0.86 5.91 21.45
C SER A 268 -2.06 6.86 21.41
N ARG A 269 -2.41 7.53 22.51
CA ARG A 269 -3.55 8.47 22.56
C ARG A 269 -3.22 9.78 21.85
N ASP A 270 -2.05 10.33 22.10
CA ASP A 270 -1.59 11.55 21.41
C ASP A 270 -1.39 11.27 19.92
N PHE A 271 -0.76 10.14 19.59
CA PHE A 271 -0.67 9.67 18.21
C PHE A 271 -2.05 9.57 17.54
N LEU A 272 -3.03 8.92 18.21
CA LEU A 272 -4.39 8.79 17.68
C LEU A 272 -5.07 10.16 17.47
N ARG A 273 -4.96 11.06 18.44
CA ARG A 273 -5.54 12.41 18.33
C ARG A 273 -4.98 13.13 17.10
N ASP A 274 -3.67 13.07 16.92
CA ASP A 274 -2.98 13.80 15.86
C ASP A 274 -3.29 13.21 14.48
N ILE A 275 -3.30 11.87 14.35
CA ILE A 275 -3.64 11.20 13.08
C ILE A 275 -5.14 11.35 12.73
N SER A 276 -6.05 11.28 13.70
CA SER A 276 -7.49 11.52 13.49
C SER A 276 -7.79 12.97 13.14
N PHE A 277 -6.98 13.93 13.59
CA PHE A 277 -7.08 15.31 13.10
C PHE A 277 -6.75 15.40 11.60
N ARG A 278 -5.66 14.76 11.16
CA ARG A 278 -5.26 14.74 9.74
C ARG A 278 -6.26 13.96 8.87
N GLN A 279 -6.83 12.87 9.39
CA GLN A 279 -7.91 12.13 8.74
C GLN A 279 -9.12 13.02 8.44
N ARG A 280 -9.61 13.78 9.43
CA ARG A 280 -10.75 14.69 9.22
C ARG A 280 -10.47 15.76 8.17
N LEU A 281 -9.29 16.40 8.23
CA LEU A 281 -8.88 17.37 7.21
C LEU A 281 -8.83 16.75 5.81
N TYR A 282 -8.39 15.51 5.70
CA TYR A 282 -8.40 14.78 4.45
C TYR A 282 -9.80 14.49 3.94
N GLU A 283 -10.70 14.02 4.80
CA GLU A 283 -12.10 13.73 4.46
C GLU A 283 -12.83 14.98 3.97
N GLU A 284 -12.68 16.10 4.67
CA GLU A 284 -13.25 17.40 4.29
C GLU A 284 -12.76 17.82 2.90
N ALA A 285 -11.46 17.72 2.65
CA ALA A 285 -10.87 18.04 1.34
C ALA A 285 -11.30 17.05 0.25
N TYR A 286 -11.51 15.77 0.59
CA TYR A 286 -11.99 14.75 -0.33
C TYR A 286 -13.43 15.01 -0.75
N GLU A 287 -14.32 15.28 0.21
CA GLU A 287 -15.73 15.60 -0.03
C GLU A 287 -15.87 16.88 -0.86
N ALA A 288 -15.12 17.94 -0.52
CA ALA A 288 -15.12 19.18 -1.27
C ALA A 288 -14.69 19.00 -2.75
N ARG A 289 -13.74 18.09 -3.03
CA ARG A 289 -13.24 17.84 -4.39
C ARG A 289 -14.15 16.92 -5.21
N THR A 290 -14.73 15.90 -4.58
CA THR A 290 -15.40 14.80 -5.28
C THR A 290 -16.93 14.86 -5.19
N GLY A 291 -17.46 15.65 -4.25
CA GLY A 291 -18.88 15.63 -3.88
C GLY A 291 -19.33 14.34 -3.19
N LYS A 292 -18.39 13.47 -2.80
CA LYS A 292 -18.65 12.18 -2.16
C LYS A 292 -17.98 12.12 -0.79
N LYS A 293 -18.65 11.47 0.17
CA LYS A 293 -18.01 11.11 1.44
C LYS A 293 -17.07 9.93 1.22
N VAL A 294 -15.99 9.92 1.99
CA VAL A 294 -15.08 8.77 2.04
C VAL A 294 -15.87 7.53 2.48
N LEU A 295 -15.77 6.46 1.70
CA LEU A 295 -16.42 5.20 2.05
C LEU A 295 -15.57 4.47 3.09
N TYR A 296 -16.14 4.30 4.27
CA TYR A 296 -15.62 3.40 5.28
C TYR A 296 -16.34 2.05 5.20
N ARG A 297 -15.65 0.98 5.61
CA ARG A 297 -16.25 -0.34 5.74
C ARG A 297 -17.49 -0.22 6.63
N GLN A 298 -18.68 -0.41 6.06
CA GLN A 298 -19.93 -0.26 6.80
C GLN A 298 -20.00 -1.35 7.87
N LYS A 299 -20.60 -1.02 9.03
CA LYS A 299 -21.03 -2.06 9.98
C LYS A 299 -21.91 -3.04 9.22
N GLU A 300 -21.56 -4.33 9.24
CA GLU A 300 -22.61 -5.33 9.23
C GLU A 300 -23.50 -4.97 10.42
N GLU A 301 -24.71 -4.47 10.17
CA GLU A 301 -25.74 -4.42 11.19
C GLU A 301 -25.96 -5.86 11.64
N GLY A 302 -25.21 -6.27 12.66
CA GLY A 302 -25.36 -7.56 13.27
C GLY A 302 -26.80 -7.69 13.70
N SER A 303 -27.54 -8.51 12.96
CA SER A 303 -28.54 -9.46 13.45
C SER A 303 -28.82 -9.23 14.94
N ARG A 304 -29.71 -8.26 15.23
CA ARG A 304 -30.43 -8.22 16.49
C ARG A 304 -31.38 -9.42 16.51
N ARG A 305 -30.83 -10.63 16.58
CA ARG A 305 -31.57 -11.80 17.00
C ARG A 305 -31.54 -11.81 18.53
N ARG A 306 -32.61 -11.27 19.10
CA ARG A 306 -33.23 -11.89 20.26
C ARG A 306 -33.94 -13.16 19.78
#